data_AF-A0A378Q552-F1
#
_entry.id   AF-A0A378Q552-F1
#
_cell.length_a   1.000
_cell.length_b   1.000
_cell.length_c   1.000
_cell.angle_alpha   90.00
_cell.angle_beta   90.00
_cell.angle_gamma   90.00
#
_symmetry.space_group_name_H-M   'P 1'
#
loop_
_entity.id
_entity.type
_entity.pdbx_description
1 polymer ?
#
loop_
_entity_poly.entity_id
_entity_poly.type
_entity_poly.pdbx_seq_one_letter_code
_entity_poly.pdbx_strand_id
1 'polypeptide(L)'
;MITNQVSKEKTSEDAWRNIQVNRDRKFEHLVKDLVDSPDTALFRFNKDLMIFGAMLGYNFEYRKPLPTKSEDMIQITLQTYRNTEDDGYIYLLGMLENRHATCLKNENLSETVKIFEEYCNGGLDLLNDWKAEYPTKKMTEILMEKIAEHTQNMQTNHQNVSNEDLEINF
;
A
#
# COMPACT_ATOMS: atom_id res chain seq x y z
N MET A 1 -47.98 -20.35 19.78
CA MET A 1 -46.59 -20.62 19.34
C MET A 1 -46.04 -19.32 18.76
N ILE A 2 -45.25 -18.58 19.54
CA ILE A 2 -44.63 -17.33 19.09
C ILE A 2 -43.14 -17.62 18.94
N THR A 3 -42.66 -17.51 17.70
CA THR A 3 -41.27 -17.73 17.31
C THR A 3 -40.44 -16.53 17.76
N ASN A 4 -39.64 -16.69 18.82
CA ASN A 4 -38.63 -15.69 19.17
C ASN A 4 -37.45 -15.80 18.20
N GLN A 5 -37.41 -14.89 17.22
CA GLN A 5 -36.18 -14.58 16.51
C GLN A 5 -35.28 -13.80 17.46
N VAL A 6 -34.20 -14.43 17.90
CA VAL A 6 -33.09 -13.75 18.56
C VAL A 6 -32.32 -12.98 17.49
N SER A 7 -32.62 -11.69 17.35
CA SER A 7 -31.73 -10.74 16.69
C SER A 7 -30.47 -10.61 17.55
N LYS A 8 -29.42 -11.36 17.20
CA LYS A 8 -28.07 -11.12 17.73
C LYS A 8 -27.63 -9.73 17.28
N GLU A 9 -27.68 -8.76 18.20
CA GLU A 9 -26.91 -7.53 18.10
C GLU A 9 -25.45 -7.91 17.85
N LYS A 10 -24.89 -7.48 16.71
CA LYS A 10 -23.48 -7.66 16.37
C LYS A 10 -22.66 -6.87 17.39
N THR A 11 -22.04 -7.58 18.32
CA THR A 11 -21.10 -7.03 19.30
C THR A 11 -19.91 -6.35 18.62
N SER A 12 -19.36 -5.36 19.30
CA SER A 12 -18.18 -4.53 19.00
C SER A 12 -16.91 -5.24 18.47
N GLU A 13 -16.82 -6.57 18.49
CA GLU A 13 -15.60 -7.32 18.16
C GLU A 13 -15.26 -7.34 16.65
N ASP A 14 -16.25 -7.16 15.78
CA ASP A 14 -16.06 -7.20 14.31
C ASP A 14 -16.00 -5.81 13.64
N ALA A 15 -15.95 -4.73 14.44
CA ALA A 15 -15.93 -3.36 13.91
C ALA A 15 -14.78 -3.11 12.93
N TRP A 16 -13.65 -3.78 13.15
CA TRP A 16 -12.45 -3.67 12.30
C TRP A 16 -12.69 -4.10 10.84
N ARG A 17 -13.63 -5.02 10.59
CA ARG A 17 -13.95 -5.53 9.24
C ARG A 17 -14.47 -4.44 8.31
N ASN A 18 -15.14 -3.45 8.89
CA ASN A 18 -15.78 -2.36 8.17
C ASN A 18 -14.88 -1.13 8.03
N ILE A 19 -13.64 -1.20 8.54
CA ILE A 19 -12.65 -0.14 8.32
C ILE A 19 -12.44 -0.01 6.82
N GLN A 20 -12.55 1.21 6.33
CA GLN A 20 -12.30 1.54 4.93
C GLN A 20 -10.80 1.77 4.76
N VAL A 21 -10.28 1.23 3.67
CA VAL A 21 -8.93 1.47 3.18
C VAL A 21 -9.09 2.21 1.86
N ASN A 22 -8.61 3.46 1.83
CA ASN A 22 -8.91 4.41 0.79
C ASN A 22 -7.71 4.67 -0.12
N ARG A 23 -8.01 5.08 -1.34
CA ARG A 23 -7.06 5.75 -2.23
C ARG A 23 -7.71 6.95 -2.90
N ASP A 24 -6.89 7.86 -3.41
CA ASP A 24 -7.36 8.98 -4.22
C ASP A 24 -7.99 8.48 -5.53
N ARG A 25 -9.17 9.01 -5.85
CA ARG A 25 -9.92 8.73 -7.08
C ARG A 25 -9.15 9.16 -8.32
N LYS A 26 -8.24 10.13 -8.22
CA LYS A 26 -7.43 10.56 -9.37
C LYS A 26 -6.61 9.42 -10.00
N PHE A 27 -6.42 8.31 -9.29
CA PHE A 27 -5.71 7.11 -9.77
C PHE A 27 -6.60 6.03 -10.39
N GLU A 28 -7.89 6.29 -10.61
CA GLU A 28 -8.79 5.36 -11.31
C GLU A 28 -8.24 4.92 -12.67
N HIS A 29 -7.52 5.79 -13.39
CA HIS A 29 -6.93 5.41 -14.69
C HIS A 29 -5.83 4.36 -14.54
N LEU A 30 -5.03 4.38 -13.46
CA LEU A 30 -4.05 3.35 -13.19
C LEU A 30 -4.72 2.01 -12.88
N VAL A 31 -5.85 2.02 -12.18
CA VAL A 31 -6.64 0.81 -11.93
C VAL A 31 -7.17 0.22 -13.24
N LYS A 32 -7.75 1.08 -14.07
CA LYS A 32 -8.25 0.67 -15.38
C LYS A 32 -7.15 0.06 -16.25
N ASP A 33 -5.95 0.65 -16.25
CA ASP A 33 -4.82 0.20 -17.05
C ASP A 33 -4.16 -1.07 -16.48
N LEU A 34 -3.90 -1.11 -15.17
CA LEU A 34 -3.07 -2.13 -14.54
C LEU A 34 -3.86 -3.27 -13.88
N VAL A 35 -5.19 -3.18 -13.84
CA VAL A 35 -6.07 -4.21 -13.26
C VAL A 35 -7.14 -4.64 -14.26
N ASP A 36 -7.92 -3.69 -14.79
CA ASP A 36 -9.15 -4.03 -15.54
C ASP A 36 -8.89 -4.39 -17.02
N SER A 37 -7.79 -3.90 -17.60
CA SER A 37 -7.51 -4.04 -19.03
C SER A 37 -6.69 -5.31 -19.31
N PRO A 38 -7.23 -6.33 -20.02
CA PRO A 38 -6.57 -7.63 -20.16
C PRO A 38 -5.16 -7.61 -20.78
N ASP A 39 -4.90 -6.67 -21.69
CA ASP A 39 -3.63 -6.56 -22.41
C ASP A 39 -2.50 -5.89 -21.60
N THR A 40 -2.87 -5.19 -20.53
CA THR A 40 -1.97 -4.35 -19.72
C THR A 40 -2.05 -4.67 -18.23
N ALA A 41 -3.00 -5.51 -17.80
CA ALA A 41 -3.21 -5.89 -16.41
C ALA A 41 -1.97 -6.58 -15.84
N LEU A 42 -1.49 -6.05 -14.71
CA LEU A 42 -0.38 -6.58 -13.91
C LEU A 42 -0.86 -7.12 -12.57
N PHE A 43 -1.98 -6.58 -12.08
CA PHE A 43 -2.56 -6.94 -10.81
C PHE A 43 -3.90 -7.60 -11.04
N ARG A 44 -4.22 -8.60 -10.22
CA ARG A 44 -5.49 -9.33 -10.34
C ARG A 44 -6.64 -8.51 -9.75
N PHE A 45 -6.37 -7.77 -8.68
CA PHE A 45 -7.36 -6.97 -7.97
C PHE A 45 -6.81 -5.59 -7.59
N ASN A 46 -7.71 -4.62 -7.40
CA ASN A 46 -7.37 -3.27 -6.93
C ASN A 46 -6.60 -3.29 -5.62
N LYS A 47 -6.91 -4.23 -4.71
CA LYS A 47 -6.18 -4.40 -3.45
C LYS A 47 -4.71 -4.74 -3.67
N ASP A 48 -4.39 -5.52 -4.70
CA ASP A 48 -3.02 -5.94 -5.01
C ASP A 48 -2.20 -4.75 -5.54
N LEU A 49 -2.79 -3.93 -6.40
CA LEU A 49 -2.21 -2.67 -6.84
C LEU A 49 -1.99 -1.71 -5.66
N MET A 50 -2.94 -1.62 -4.73
CA MET A 50 -2.79 -0.76 -3.54
C MET A 50 -1.66 -1.24 -2.63
N ILE A 51 -1.51 -2.55 -2.42
CA ILE A 51 -0.38 -3.10 -1.66
C ILE A 51 0.94 -2.78 -2.36
N PHE A 52 1.03 -3.01 -3.66
CA PHE A 52 2.22 -2.68 -4.43
C PHE A 52 2.56 -1.19 -4.36
N GLY A 53 1.56 -0.32 -4.53
CA GLY A 53 1.71 1.13 -4.36
C GLY A 53 2.22 1.49 -2.97
N ALA A 54 1.70 0.87 -1.91
CA ALA A 54 2.15 1.14 -0.54
C ALA A 54 3.62 0.72 -0.33
N MET A 55 4.01 -0.46 -0.83
CA MET A 55 5.40 -0.90 -0.77
C MET A 55 6.33 0.00 -1.57
N LEU A 56 5.87 0.47 -2.74
CA LEU A 56 6.63 1.40 -3.56
C LEU A 56 6.81 2.75 -2.85
N GLY A 57 5.73 3.31 -2.30
CA GLY A 57 5.78 4.53 -1.50
C GLY A 57 6.74 4.39 -0.32
N TYR A 58 6.69 3.28 0.41
CA TYR A 58 7.62 3.02 1.51
C TYR A 58 9.08 2.94 1.05
N ASN A 59 9.35 2.19 -0.01
CA ASN A 59 10.71 2.02 -0.55
C ASN A 59 11.37 3.33 -1.00
N PHE A 60 10.56 4.29 -1.47
CA PHE A 60 11.03 5.62 -1.88
C PHE A 60 10.76 6.69 -0.82
N GLU A 61 10.40 6.31 0.40
CA GLU A 61 10.07 7.20 1.53
C GLU A 61 9.04 8.30 1.14
N TYR A 62 8.11 7.94 0.26
CA TYR A 62 7.16 8.86 -0.34
C TYR A 62 5.74 8.62 0.15
N ARG A 63 5.29 9.51 1.04
CA ARG A 63 3.93 9.56 1.58
C ARG A 63 3.18 10.74 1.00
N LYS A 64 1.91 10.53 0.65
CA LYS A 64 0.99 11.63 0.32
C LYS A 64 -0.31 11.50 1.11
N PRO A 65 -0.77 12.58 1.77
CA PRO A 65 -2.09 12.57 2.40
C PRO A 65 -3.19 12.30 1.37
N LEU A 66 -4.26 11.64 1.81
CA LEU A 66 -5.46 11.51 1.01
C LEU A 66 -6.22 12.84 0.90
N PRO A 67 -7.06 13.02 -0.14
CA PRO A 67 -7.99 14.15 -0.22
C PRO A 67 -8.87 14.25 1.02
N THR A 68 -9.19 15.49 1.43
CA THR A 68 -10.06 15.72 2.59
C THR A 68 -11.53 15.38 2.32
N LYS A 69 -11.95 15.40 1.05
CA LYS A 69 -13.34 15.13 0.67
C LYS A 69 -13.54 13.66 0.35
N SER A 70 -14.59 13.06 0.92
CA SER A 70 -14.94 11.67 0.67
C SER A 70 -15.29 11.35 -0.78
N GLU A 71 -15.81 12.31 -1.54
CA GLU A 71 -16.13 12.14 -2.96
C GLU A 71 -14.88 11.86 -3.82
N ASP A 72 -13.72 12.37 -3.39
CA ASP A 72 -12.44 12.20 -4.07
C ASP A 72 -11.70 10.92 -3.64
N MET A 73 -12.33 10.09 -2.80
CA MET A 73 -11.76 8.82 -2.33
C MET A 73 -12.52 7.62 -2.89
N ILE A 74 -11.79 6.52 -3.07
CA ILE A 74 -12.31 5.20 -3.41
C ILE A 74 -11.93 4.25 -2.29
N GLN A 75 -12.93 3.55 -1.75
CA GLN A 75 -12.77 2.69 -0.58
C GLN A 75 -12.83 1.20 -0.92
N ILE A 76 -11.96 0.42 -0.27
CA ILE A 76 -12.02 -1.03 -0.18
C ILE A 76 -12.05 -1.38 1.31
N THR A 77 -12.92 -2.29 1.73
CA THR A 77 -12.98 -2.68 3.14
C THR A 77 -11.75 -3.48 3.54
N LEU A 78 -11.25 -3.30 4.78
CA LEU A 78 -10.15 -4.07 5.33
C LEU A 78 -10.44 -5.58 5.31
N GLN A 79 -11.71 -5.98 5.44
CA GLN A 79 -12.13 -7.38 5.27
C GLN A 79 -11.73 -7.97 3.91
N THR A 80 -11.72 -7.16 2.84
CA THR A 80 -11.33 -7.62 1.50
C THR A 80 -9.86 -8.05 1.45
N TYR A 81 -8.99 -7.38 2.22
CA TYR A 81 -7.58 -7.76 2.38
C TYR A 81 -7.45 -9.00 3.26
N ARG A 82 -8.18 -9.03 4.39
CA ARG A 82 -8.19 -10.18 5.32
C ARG A 82 -8.61 -11.49 4.66
N ASN A 83 -9.58 -11.45 3.75
CA ASN A 83 -10.08 -12.65 3.05
C ASN A 83 -8.98 -13.42 2.30
N THR A 84 -7.89 -12.73 1.94
CA THR A 84 -6.71 -13.30 1.26
C THR A 84 -5.43 -13.14 2.09
N GLU A 85 -5.55 -12.86 3.40
CA GLU A 85 -4.44 -12.65 4.36
C GLU A 85 -3.50 -11.47 4.00
N ASP A 86 -3.92 -10.61 3.07
CA ASP A 86 -3.13 -9.48 2.61
C ASP A 86 -3.16 -8.29 3.58
N ASP A 87 -4.02 -8.32 4.59
CA ASP A 87 -4.01 -7.33 5.67
C ASP A 87 -2.70 -7.39 6.47
N GLY A 88 -2.00 -8.53 6.44
CA GLY A 88 -0.63 -8.67 6.95
C GLY A 88 0.34 -7.60 6.43
N TYR A 89 0.22 -7.19 5.16
CA TYR A 89 1.07 -6.13 4.58
C TYR A 89 0.77 -4.76 5.16
N ILE A 90 -0.51 -4.47 5.44
CA ILE A 90 -0.94 -3.22 6.07
C ILE A 90 -0.36 -3.13 7.50
N TYR A 91 -0.46 -4.22 8.26
CA TYR A 91 0.12 -4.30 9.59
C TYR A 91 1.65 -4.20 9.59
N LEU A 92 2.32 -4.90 8.67
CA LEU A 92 3.77 -4.86 8.54
C LEU A 92 4.25 -3.44 8.27
N LEU A 93 3.59 -2.74 7.35
CA LEU A 93 3.93 -1.37 7.02
C LEU A 93 3.74 -0.41 8.21
N GLY A 94 2.64 -0.56 8.96
CA GLY A 94 2.42 0.18 10.20
C GLY A 94 3.49 -0.10 11.27
N MET A 95 3.98 -1.34 11.38
CA MET A 95 5.09 -1.68 12.28
C MET A 95 6.41 -1.08 11.83
N LEU A 96 6.71 -1.10 10.53
CA LEU A 96 7.93 -0.53 9.98
C LEU A 96 8.02 0.97 10.27
N GLU A 97 6.90 1.69 10.11
CA GLU A 97 6.83 3.13 10.34
C GLU A 97 6.86 3.50 11.83
N ASN A 98 5.97 2.91 12.64
CA ASN A 98 5.81 3.30 14.04
C ASN A 98 6.81 2.62 14.98
N ARG A 99 7.47 1.54 14.55
CA ARG A 99 8.44 0.74 15.34
C ARG A 99 7.92 0.27 16.70
N HIS A 100 6.61 0.15 16.86
CA HIS A 100 5.95 -0.27 18.10
C HIS A 100 4.83 -1.29 17.82
N ALA A 101 4.90 -2.46 18.46
CA ALA A 101 3.96 -3.57 18.24
C ALA A 101 2.50 -3.25 18.62
N THR A 102 2.26 -2.16 19.36
CA THR A 102 0.90 -1.73 19.73
C THR A 102 0.06 -1.32 18.52
N CYS A 103 0.68 -0.99 17.37
CA CYS A 103 -0.03 -0.68 16.12
C CYS A 103 -0.87 -1.86 15.56
N LEU A 104 -0.61 -3.08 16.05
CA LEU A 104 -1.37 -4.29 15.70
C LEU A 104 -2.68 -4.45 16.47
N LYS A 105 -2.89 -3.65 17.52
CA LYS A 105 -4.14 -3.70 18.30
C LYS A 105 -5.27 -3.03 17.52
N ASN A 106 -6.48 -3.55 17.67
CA ASN A 106 -7.69 -3.01 17.02
C ASN A 106 -7.89 -1.50 17.28
N GLU A 107 -7.51 -1.00 18.46
CA GLU A 107 -7.60 0.43 18.82
C GLU A 107 -6.72 1.34 17.96
N ASN A 108 -5.61 0.82 17.42
CA ASN A 108 -4.65 1.56 16.60
C ASN A 108 -4.78 1.24 15.11
N LEU A 109 -5.74 0.40 14.73
CA LEU A 109 -5.89 -0.09 13.37
C LEU A 109 -6.22 1.03 12.38
N SER A 110 -7.00 2.03 12.80
CA SER A 110 -7.29 3.21 11.97
C SER A 110 -6.02 4.00 11.63
N GLU A 111 -5.08 4.11 12.57
CA GLU A 111 -3.80 4.80 12.33
C GLU A 111 -2.89 3.96 11.43
N THR A 112 -2.81 2.66 11.65
CA THR A 112 -2.09 1.71 10.78
C THR A 112 -2.63 1.76 9.34
N VAL A 113 -3.96 1.78 9.17
CA VAL A 113 -4.59 1.93 7.85
C VAL A 113 -4.23 3.28 7.23
N LYS A 114 -4.26 4.38 8.00
CA LYS A 114 -3.88 5.70 7.49
C LYS A 114 -2.43 5.74 6.97
N ILE A 115 -1.49 5.13 7.70
CA ILE A 115 -0.10 5.03 7.23
C ILE A 115 -0.02 4.29 5.90
N PHE A 116 -0.71 3.15 5.81
CA PHE A 116 -0.80 2.39 4.56
C PHE A 116 -1.43 3.20 3.42
N GLU A 117 -2.52 3.92 3.68
CA GLU A 117 -3.19 4.77 2.70
C GLU A 117 -2.25 5.85 2.16
N GLU A 118 -1.49 6.52 3.03
CA GLU A 118 -0.60 7.60 2.61
C GLU A 118 0.60 7.11 1.79
N TYR A 119 1.17 5.94 2.14
CA TYR A 119 2.18 5.29 1.32
C TYR A 119 1.60 4.77 0.00
N CYS A 120 0.41 4.16 0.04
CA CYS A 120 -0.30 3.73 -1.17
C CYS A 120 -0.51 4.91 -2.11
N ASN A 121 -0.98 6.04 -1.58
CA ASN A 121 -1.24 7.24 -2.35
C ASN A 121 0.05 7.82 -2.95
N GLY A 122 1.15 7.83 -2.18
CA GLY A 122 2.46 8.24 -2.66
C GLY A 122 3.00 7.34 -3.76
N GLY A 123 2.96 6.02 -3.60
CA GLY A 123 3.43 5.09 -4.61
C GLY A 123 2.59 5.08 -5.89
N LEU A 124 1.27 5.26 -5.80
CA LEU A 124 0.44 5.45 -6.99
C LEU A 124 0.77 6.74 -7.73
N ASP A 125 1.16 7.79 -7.01
CA ASP A 125 1.64 9.04 -7.59
C ASP A 125 2.97 8.84 -8.33
N LEU A 126 3.92 8.11 -7.73
CA LEU A 126 5.18 7.72 -8.39
C LEU A 126 4.92 6.91 -9.67
N LEU A 127 4.02 5.93 -9.62
CA LEU A 127 3.65 5.16 -10.81
C LEU A 127 3.06 6.03 -11.91
N ASN A 128 2.21 6.98 -11.52
CA ASN A 128 1.61 7.92 -12.46
C ASN A 128 2.69 8.79 -13.12
N ASP A 129 3.65 9.30 -12.35
CA ASP A 129 4.74 10.12 -12.84
C ASP A 129 5.65 9.33 -13.78
N TRP A 130 6.02 8.10 -13.40
CA TRP A 130 6.81 7.22 -14.27
C TRP A 130 6.09 6.90 -15.59
N LYS A 131 4.77 6.70 -15.55
CA LYS A 131 3.99 6.51 -16.77
C LYS A 131 3.98 7.77 -17.64
N ALA A 132 3.90 8.95 -17.03
CA ALA A 132 3.91 10.23 -17.73
C ALA A 132 5.28 10.55 -18.37
N GLU A 133 6.39 10.12 -17.75
CA GLU A 133 7.74 10.22 -18.32
C GLU A 133 7.89 9.39 -19.61
N TYR A 134 7.20 8.24 -19.70
CA TYR A 134 7.30 7.29 -20.81
C TYR A 134 5.94 6.95 -21.42
N PRO A 135 5.25 7.91 -22.08
CA PRO A 135 3.86 7.74 -22.50
C PRO A 135 3.65 6.60 -23.50
N THR A 136 4.68 6.24 -24.27
CA THR A 136 4.62 5.18 -25.29
C THR A 136 5.03 3.80 -24.78
N LYS A 137 5.69 3.70 -23.62
CA LYS A 137 6.16 2.42 -23.07
C LYS A 137 5.05 1.72 -22.29
N LYS A 138 5.08 0.39 -22.26
CA LYS A 138 4.21 -0.39 -21.37
C LYS A 138 4.66 -0.22 -19.92
N MET A 139 3.73 -0.29 -18.97
CA MET A 139 4.08 -0.17 -17.54
C MET A 139 5.08 -1.25 -17.12
N THR A 140 4.99 -2.47 -17.67
CA THR A 140 5.96 -3.54 -17.40
C THR A 140 7.38 -3.16 -17.77
N GLU A 141 7.58 -2.53 -18.93
CA GLU A 141 8.89 -2.09 -19.41
C GLU A 141 9.45 -1.01 -18.48
N ILE A 142 8.63 -0.03 -18.13
CA ILE A 142 8.99 1.04 -17.20
C ILE A 142 9.38 0.46 -15.83
N LEU A 143 8.59 -0.46 -15.27
CA LEU A 143 8.89 -1.10 -13.99
C LEU A 143 10.17 -1.91 -14.04
N MET A 144 10.42 -2.67 -15.11
CA MET A 144 11.68 -3.42 -15.28
C MET A 144 12.90 -2.50 -15.30
N GLU A 145 12.81 -1.37 -16.01
CA GLU A 145 13.87 -0.34 -16.03
C GLU A 145 14.10 0.25 -14.62
N LYS A 146 13.04 0.68 -13.93
CA LYS A 146 13.13 1.26 -12.59
C LYS A 146 13.67 0.27 -11.54
N ILE A 147 13.31 -1.01 -11.62
CA ILE A 147 13.84 -2.06 -10.74
C ILE A 147 15.34 -2.28 -11.00
N ALA A 148 15.76 -2.30 -12.27
CA ALA A 148 17.17 -2.45 -12.63
C ALA A 148 18.00 -1.26 -12.11
N GLU A 149 17.53 -0.03 -12.33
CA GLU A 149 18.14 1.20 -11.79
C GLU A 149 18.26 1.16 -10.27
N HIS A 150 17.16 0.80 -9.58
CA HIS A 150 17.14 0.72 -8.13
C HIS A 150 18.14 -0.32 -7.59
N THR A 151 18.22 -1.49 -8.22
CA THR A 151 19.16 -2.55 -7.84
C THR A 151 20.62 -2.11 -8.00
N GLN A 152 20.95 -1.43 -9.10
CA GLN A 152 22.30 -0.89 -9.35
C GLN A 152 22.68 0.19 -8.31
N ASN A 153 21.74 1.07 -7.97
CA ASN A 153 21.95 2.10 -6.94
C ASN A 153 22.16 1.48 -5.56
N MET A 154 21.42 0.42 -5.23
CA MET A 154 21.64 -0.31 -3.98
C MET A 154 23.02 -0.99 -3.92
N GLN A 155 23.51 -1.58 -5.01
CA GLN A 155 24.82 -2.24 -5.06
C GLN A 155 25.98 -1.25 -4.92
N THR A 156 25.90 -0.11 -5.62
CA THR A 156 26.92 0.96 -5.54
C THR A 156 27.01 1.56 -4.15
N ASN A 157 25.89 1.77 -3.46
CA ASN A 157 25.87 2.25 -2.08
C ASN A 157 26.52 1.26 -1.09
N HIS A 158 26.35 -0.05 -1.29
CA HIS A 158 27.00 -1.07 -0.45
C HIS A 158 28.51 -1.23 -0.72
N GLN A 159 29.02 -0.86 -1.91
CA GLN A 159 30.46 -0.92 -2.22
C GLN A 159 31.27 0.22 -1.58
N ASN A 160 30.64 1.27 -1.07
CA ASN A 160 31.30 2.40 -0.42
C ASN A 160 31.53 2.22 1.10
N VAL A 161 31.22 1.04 1.66
CA VAL A 161 31.60 0.69 3.03
C VAL A 161 32.77 -0.27 2.94
N SER A 162 33.99 0.26 2.89
CA SER A 162 35.20 -0.56 3.03
C SER A 162 35.27 -1.09 4.45
N ASN A 163 35.63 -2.36 4.63
CA ASN A 163 35.95 -2.91 5.95
C ASN A 163 37.12 -2.16 6.63
N GLU A 164 37.89 -1.39 5.86
CA GLU A 164 39.00 -0.56 6.34
C GLU A 164 38.53 0.73 7.06
N ASP A 165 37.28 1.16 6.86
CA ASP A 165 36.72 2.40 7.45
C ASP A 165 36.01 2.16 8.80
N LEU A 166 35.97 0.92 9.29
CA LEU A 166 35.44 0.59 10.60
C LEU A 166 36.50 0.87 11.67
N GLU A 167 36.59 2.12 12.13
CA GLU A 167 37.31 2.44 13.36
C GLU A 167 36.63 1.75 14.56
N ILE A 168 37.28 0.70 15.08
CA ILE A 168 36.91 0.10 16.36
C ILE A 168 37.36 1.06 17.46
N ASN A 169 36.46 1.93 17.90
CA ASN A 169 36.66 2.68 19.14
C ASN A 169 36.46 1.73 20.32
N PHE A 170 37.55 1.43 21.03
CA PHE A 170 37.55 0.72 22.32
C PHE A 170 37.19 1.66 23.47
#